data_AF-A0A9D0NUT3-F1
#
_entry.id   AF-A0A9D0NUT3-F1
#
_cell.length_a   1.000
_cell.length_b   1.000
_cell.length_c   1.000
_cell.angle_alpha   90.00
_cell.angle_beta   90.00
_cell.angle_gamma   90.00
#
_symmetry.space_group_name_H-M   'P 1'
#
loop_
_entity.id
_entity.type
_entity.pdbx_description
1 polymer ?
#
loop_
_entity_poly.entity_id
_entity_poly.type
_entity_poly.pdbx_seq_one_letter_code
_entity_poly.pdbx_strand_id
1 'polypeptide(L)'
;MYFKKRYANVLVLVSSLFLAGFEDFKCTEDSVGDSFGGSNSGIRVSDEQKISADSGRFNGDLDNGDQFGSAVADPGDLEADGVRDLVVGARFDDDDGSDRGAAWVLFMDDNGQVDQEQKISSNAGSFGGDLNNDDMFGSAVAGIRDLNGDGVFDLAVGVPGSDEGGTDRGGVWILFLDDRGRVRLAQNIADGVGGFNGNLRNDDRFGSAVADIGDINGDGIRDLAVGAPNDDDGSDNAGAVWILLMQANGRVGSWQKISRDEGGFDGNVNANDHFGSSVAGIGDLDNDGIPDLAVGAPDSDEGGTDRGSVWILFLNAAGRVRQALEIADDTGGFQGNINNGDRFGSAVADIGDVSGDGVRDIAVGAPHDDDGSDNAGAVWILTMQTSGRVNGGQKISEKAGGFDGNLNANDNFGASVTGTGDLDNDGVPDLAVGAPGDDDGGTDQGAVWVLFMER
;
A
#
# COMPACT_ATOMS: atom_id res chain seq x y z
N MET A 1 -19.30 -25.75 -60.03
CA MET A 1 -20.39 -26.59 -60.56
C MET A 1 -19.82 -28.01 -60.69
N TYR A 2 -20.28 -28.95 -59.84
CA TYR A 2 -20.08 -30.42 -59.83
C TYR A 2 -18.66 -31.02 -59.69
N PHE A 3 -18.39 -32.10 -58.93
CA PHE A 3 -19.04 -32.83 -57.83
C PHE A 3 -18.03 -33.89 -57.31
N LYS A 4 -18.05 -34.14 -56.00
CA LYS A 4 -17.67 -35.34 -55.20
C LYS A 4 -16.72 -36.43 -55.77
N LYS A 5 -15.82 -36.88 -54.88
CA LYS A 5 -15.81 -38.30 -54.41
C LYS A 5 -15.25 -38.40 -52.98
N ARG A 6 -15.98 -39.11 -52.11
CA ARG A 6 -15.60 -39.55 -50.75
C ARG A 6 -15.43 -41.08 -50.75
N TYR A 7 -14.76 -41.55 -49.68
CA TYR A 7 -14.80 -42.87 -49.03
C TYR A 7 -13.80 -43.94 -49.52
N ALA A 8 -12.89 -44.37 -48.65
CA ALA A 8 -13.10 -45.55 -47.80
C ALA A 8 -11.96 -45.75 -46.78
N ASN A 9 -12.34 -46.20 -45.59
CA ASN A 9 -11.50 -46.57 -44.45
C ASN A 9 -10.62 -47.80 -44.72
N VAL A 10 -9.43 -47.85 -44.12
CA VAL A 10 -8.74 -49.12 -43.82
C VAL A 10 -8.19 -49.05 -42.39
N LEU A 11 -8.72 -49.96 -41.56
CA LEU A 11 -8.27 -50.32 -40.22
C LEU A 11 -7.17 -51.38 -40.37
N VAL A 12 -6.02 -51.22 -39.71
CA VAL A 12 -5.03 -52.30 -39.54
C VAL A 12 -4.62 -52.35 -38.07
N LEU A 13 -4.93 -53.48 -37.43
CA LEU A 13 -4.37 -53.95 -36.17
C LEU A 13 -3.00 -54.59 -36.44
N VAL A 14 -1.99 -54.25 -35.66
CA VAL A 14 -0.82 -55.13 -35.45
C VAL A 14 -0.52 -55.20 -33.95
N SER A 15 -0.18 -56.41 -33.55
CA SER A 15 -0.16 -56.98 -32.22
C SER A 15 1.24 -57.07 -31.59
N SER A 16 1.27 -56.86 -30.27
CA SER A 16 2.06 -57.58 -29.25
C SER A 16 3.54 -57.26 -28.95
N LEU A 17 3.72 -56.92 -27.66
CA LEU A 17 4.76 -57.36 -26.70
C LEU A 17 6.13 -56.63 -26.68
N PHE A 18 6.40 -55.87 -25.61
CA PHE A 18 7.44 -56.18 -24.63
C PHE A 18 7.25 -55.38 -23.33
N LEU A 19 7.46 -56.07 -22.21
CA LEU A 19 7.37 -55.61 -20.82
C LEU A 19 8.74 -55.06 -20.40
N ALA A 20 8.83 -53.84 -19.87
CA ALA A 20 9.92 -53.40 -18.97
C ALA A 20 9.64 -52.02 -18.34
N GLY A 21 9.61 -51.97 -17.01
CA GLY A 21 10.05 -50.84 -16.17
C GLY A 21 9.22 -49.56 -16.20
N PHE A 22 8.20 -49.46 -15.33
CA PHE A 22 7.86 -48.17 -14.74
C PHE A 22 8.85 -47.93 -13.60
N GLU A 23 9.80 -47.03 -13.80
CA GLU A 23 10.42 -46.29 -12.69
C GLU A 23 9.56 -45.05 -12.45
N ASP A 24 9.21 -44.84 -11.18
CA ASP A 24 8.54 -43.65 -10.65
C ASP A 24 9.33 -42.40 -11.05
N PHE A 25 8.82 -41.66 -12.02
CA PHE A 25 9.12 -40.24 -12.10
C PHE A 25 8.33 -39.55 -10.98
N LYS A 26 8.98 -39.37 -9.83
CA LYS A 26 8.61 -38.30 -8.91
C LYS A 26 8.79 -36.99 -9.68
N CYS A 27 7.69 -36.35 -10.07
CA CYS A 27 7.72 -34.90 -10.19
C CYS A 27 8.10 -34.37 -8.81
N THR A 28 9.30 -33.81 -8.71
CA THR A 28 9.52 -32.72 -7.77
C THR A 28 8.64 -31.58 -8.25
N GLU A 29 7.82 -31.03 -7.36
CA GLU A 29 7.14 -29.76 -7.56
C GLU A 29 8.24 -28.70 -7.67
N ASP A 30 8.63 -28.37 -8.90
CA ASP A 30 9.34 -27.13 -9.17
C ASP A 30 8.32 -26.00 -9.01
N SER A 31 8.70 -25.00 -8.22
CA SER A 31 8.04 -23.72 -8.04
C SER A 31 7.61 -23.14 -9.39
N VAL A 32 6.31 -23.18 -9.66
CA VAL A 32 5.73 -22.42 -10.76
C VAL A 32 5.72 -20.98 -10.27
N GLY A 33 6.71 -20.19 -10.68
CA GLY A 33 6.69 -18.76 -10.47
C GLY A 33 5.42 -18.19 -11.12
N ASP A 34 4.60 -17.52 -10.33
CA ASP A 34 3.36 -16.85 -10.71
C ASP A 34 3.62 -15.56 -11.53
N SER A 35 4.54 -15.63 -12.49
CA SER A 35 4.73 -14.61 -13.51
C SER A 35 3.67 -14.80 -14.60
N PHE A 36 2.68 -13.91 -14.68
CA PHE A 36 1.60 -14.03 -15.68
C PHE A 36 1.86 -13.12 -16.88
N GLY A 37 1.77 -13.70 -18.09
CA GLY A 37 1.19 -13.02 -19.25
C GLY A 37 1.89 -11.80 -19.86
N GLY A 38 3.18 -11.57 -19.62
CA GLY A 38 4.02 -10.58 -20.32
C GLY A 38 5.39 -11.17 -20.63
N SER A 39 6.30 -10.45 -21.32
CA SER A 39 7.73 -10.82 -21.24
C SER A 39 8.08 -10.95 -19.76
N ASN A 40 8.63 -12.09 -19.32
CA ASN A 40 9.11 -12.27 -17.95
C ASN A 40 9.87 -11.00 -17.58
N SER A 41 9.27 -10.17 -16.71
CA SER A 41 9.80 -8.83 -16.46
C SER A 41 11.18 -8.94 -15.83
N GLY A 42 11.48 -10.09 -15.20
CA GLY A 42 12.72 -10.34 -14.48
C GLY A 42 12.70 -9.74 -13.09
N ILE A 43 11.67 -8.94 -12.78
CA ILE A 43 11.47 -8.28 -11.50
C ILE A 43 11.43 -9.33 -10.39
N ARG A 44 12.34 -9.20 -9.42
CA ARG A 44 12.42 -10.03 -8.23
C ARG A 44 13.23 -9.32 -7.15
N VAL A 45 13.13 -9.82 -5.93
CA VAL A 45 14.01 -9.44 -4.83
C VAL A 45 15.40 -10.04 -5.07
N SER A 46 16.44 -9.22 -4.93
CA SER A 46 17.86 -9.59 -5.05
C SER A 46 18.52 -9.77 -3.69
N ASP A 47 18.08 -8.99 -2.69
CA ASP A 47 18.48 -9.04 -1.29
C ASP A 47 17.38 -8.43 -0.41
N GLU A 48 17.38 -8.73 0.89
CA GLU A 48 16.42 -8.17 1.83
C GLU A 48 17.02 -7.81 3.20
N GLN A 49 16.46 -6.79 3.84
CA GLN A 49 16.83 -6.36 5.18
C GLN A 49 15.60 -6.20 6.06
N LYS A 50 15.54 -6.96 7.15
CA LYS A 50 14.49 -6.83 8.18
C LYS A 50 14.84 -5.75 9.20
N ILE A 51 13.86 -4.95 9.57
CA ILE A 51 13.88 -3.97 10.66
C ILE A 51 12.79 -4.38 11.64
N SER A 52 13.19 -4.77 12.85
CA SER A 52 12.31 -5.21 13.94
C SER A 52 12.98 -4.91 15.28
N ALA A 53 12.33 -5.24 16.40
CA ALA A 53 12.94 -5.09 17.73
C ALA A 53 14.28 -5.87 17.88
N ASP A 54 14.49 -6.94 17.09
CA ASP A 54 15.68 -7.78 17.15
C ASP A 54 16.63 -7.63 15.94
N SER A 55 16.26 -6.85 14.91
CA SER A 55 16.96 -6.77 13.62
C SER A 55 17.05 -5.36 13.03
N GLY A 56 17.98 -5.16 12.09
CA GLY A 56 18.05 -3.92 11.31
C GLY A 56 18.57 -2.69 12.06
N ARG A 57 19.26 -2.89 13.20
CA ARG A 57 19.81 -1.84 14.11
C ARG A 57 18.77 -0.91 14.73
N PHE A 58 17.49 -1.22 14.61
CA PHE A 58 16.44 -0.51 15.32
C PHE A 58 16.53 -0.79 16.82
N ASN A 59 16.51 0.27 17.64
CA ASN A 59 16.56 0.17 19.11
C ASN A 59 15.35 0.84 19.78
N GLY A 60 14.26 1.05 19.03
CA GLY A 60 13.01 1.54 19.60
C GLY A 60 12.42 0.52 20.57
N ASP A 61 11.74 1.04 21.59
CA ASP A 61 10.99 0.22 22.53
C ASP A 61 9.63 -0.09 21.87
N LEU A 62 9.41 -1.36 21.52
CA LEU A 62 8.14 -1.88 21.03
C LEU A 62 7.57 -2.82 22.08
N ASP A 63 6.33 -2.59 22.46
CA ASP A 63 5.54 -3.47 23.32
C ASP A 63 4.74 -4.49 22.50
N ASN A 64 4.31 -5.57 23.15
CA ASN A 64 3.54 -6.61 22.47
C ASN A 64 2.22 -6.03 21.92
N GLY A 65 1.99 -6.19 20.63
CA GLY A 65 0.79 -5.71 19.97
C GLY A 65 0.90 -4.30 19.40
N ASP A 66 2.05 -3.62 19.50
CA ASP A 66 2.27 -2.29 18.92
C ASP A 66 2.06 -2.25 17.40
N GLN A 67 2.27 -3.40 16.73
CA GLN A 67 2.10 -3.57 15.29
C GLN A 67 2.93 -2.58 14.48
N PHE A 68 4.22 -2.46 14.81
CA PHE A 68 5.18 -1.74 14.00
C PHE A 68 5.19 -2.27 12.55
N GLY A 69 5.12 -1.38 11.57
CA GLY A 69 4.93 -1.76 10.17
C GLY A 69 3.47 -1.79 9.73
N SER A 70 2.52 -1.38 10.58
CA SER A 70 1.11 -1.23 10.19
C SER A 70 0.91 -0.20 9.07
N ALA A 71 1.83 0.76 8.96
CA ALA A 71 1.96 1.70 7.85
C ALA A 71 3.45 1.99 7.61
N VAL A 72 3.85 2.17 6.36
CA VAL A 72 5.23 2.53 5.98
C VAL A 72 5.16 3.57 4.86
N ALA A 73 6.00 4.60 4.93
CA ALA A 73 6.14 5.60 3.88
C ALA A 73 7.58 6.10 3.75
N ASP A 74 7.98 6.44 2.53
CA ASP A 74 9.19 7.20 2.23
C ASP A 74 8.90 8.71 2.43
N PRO A 75 9.49 9.37 3.44
CA PRO A 75 9.37 10.81 3.64
C PRO A 75 10.33 11.62 2.75
N GLY A 76 11.30 10.95 2.10
CA GLY A 76 12.50 11.48 1.47
C GLY A 76 13.71 11.45 2.40
N ASP A 77 14.73 12.26 2.08
CA ASP A 77 15.97 12.43 2.85
C ASP A 77 15.81 13.65 3.79
N LEU A 78 15.57 13.42 5.08
CA LEU A 78 15.22 14.46 6.05
C LEU A 78 16.44 15.22 6.59
N GLU A 79 17.59 14.56 6.71
CA GLU A 79 18.86 15.09 7.21
C GLU A 79 19.80 15.58 6.09
N ALA A 80 19.42 15.37 4.84
CA ALA A 80 20.18 15.72 3.63
C ALA A 80 21.54 15.03 3.54
N ASP A 81 21.62 13.75 3.90
CA ASP A 81 22.86 12.95 3.83
C ASP A 81 23.02 12.17 2.52
N GLY A 82 21.95 12.10 1.72
CA GLY A 82 21.89 11.43 0.42
C GLY A 82 21.16 10.09 0.44
N VAL A 83 20.75 9.58 1.61
CA VAL A 83 19.95 8.36 1.78
C VAL A 83 18.49 8.74 2.03
N ARG A 84 17.55 7.92 1.56
CA ARG A 84 16.13 8.13 1.84
C ARG A 84 15.75 7.43 3.13
N ASP A 85 14.91 8.08 3.92
CA ASP A 85 14.47 7.59 5.21
C ASP A 85 13.20 6.74 5.11
N LEU A 86 12.74 6.25 6.26
CA LEU A 86 11.43 5.63 6.40
C LEU A 86 10.64 6.25 7.55
N VAL A 87 9.32 6.31 7.39
CA VAL A 87 8.39 6.51 8.50
C VAL A 87 7.56 5.27 8.66
N VAL A 88 7.47 4.76 9.88
CA VAL A 88 6.77 3.52 10.21
C VAL A 88 5.75 3.75 11.30
N GLY A 89 4.52 3.32 11.07
CA GLY A 89 3.44 3.35 12.06
C GLY A 89 3.50 2.16 13.01
N ALA A 90 3.21 2.42 14.28
CA ALA A 90 2.90 1.43 15.31
C ALA A 90 1.54 1.82 15.90
N ARG A 91 0.46 1.46 15.20
CA ARG A 91 -0.87 2.04 15.44
C ARG A 91 -1.48 1.72 16.81
N PHE A 92 -0.96 0.70 17.50
CA PHE A 92 -1.45 0.27 18.81
C PHE A 92 -0.44 0.49 19.93
N ASP A 93 0.62 1.25 19.66
CA ASP A 93 1.58 1.71 20.68
C ASP A 93 0.84 2.28 21.90
N ASP A 94 1.14 1.72 23.08
CA ASP A 94 0.41 1.98 24.32
C ASP A 94 1.23 2.67 25.43
N ASP A 95 2.46 3.09 25.09
CA ASP A 95 3.47 3.70 25.97
C ASP A 95 2.96 4.90 26.80
N ASP A 96 2.01 5.65 26.23
CA ASP A 96 1.43 6.83 26.84
C ASP A 96 -0.09 6.79 27.00
N GLY A 97 -0.71 5.64 26.77
CA GLY A 97 -2.12 5.33 26.94
C GLY A 97 -2.58 4.25 25.97
N SER A 98 -3.68 3.55 26.27
CA SER A 98 -4.19 2.42 25.46
C SER A 98 -4.36 2.83 23.99
N ASP A 99 -3.66 2.13 23.09
CA ASP A 99 -3.79 2.21 21.63
C ASP A 99 -3.81 3.65 21.10
N ARG A 100 -3.00 4.54 21.69
CA ARG A 100 -2.85 5.91 21.20
C ARG A 100 -2.07 5.94 19.90
N GLY A 101 -1.16 5.00 19.74
CA GLY A 101 -0.36 4.82 18.55
C GLY A 101 0.85 5.76 18.48
N ALA A 102 1.80 5.39 17.64
CA ALA A 102 3.02 6.13 17.38
C ALA A 102 3.42 6.08 15.90
N ALA A 103 4.24 7.04 15.49
CA ALA A 103 4.99 7.00 14.25
C ALA A 103 6.50 7.08 14.56
N TRP A 104 7.30 6.29 13.87
CA TRP A 104 8.75 6.23 13.99
C TRP A 104 9.39 6.75 12.72
N VAL A 105 10.19 7.81 12.83
CA VAL A 105 11.09 8.24 11.75
C VAL A 105 12.38 7.43 11.89
N LEU A 106 12.77 6.73 10.83
CA LEU A 106 13.97 5.93 10.74
C LEU A 106 14.91 6.56 9.72
N PHE A 107 16.03 7.07 10.20
CA PHE A 107 17.13 7.54 9.38
C PHE A 107 17.93 6.34 8.90
N MET A 108 18.03 6.14 7.59
CA MET A 108 18.50 4.89 6.99
C MET A 108 19.94 5.00 6.49
N ASP A 109 20.66 3.87 6.45
CA ASP A 109 21.92 3.74 5.73
C ASP A 109 21.72 3.13 4.33
N ASP A 110 22.72 3.27 3.44
CA ASP A 110 22.70 2.74 2.07
C ASP A 110 22.55 1.20 1.99
N ASN A 111 22.60 0.48 3.11
CA ASN A 111 22.39 -0.98 3.15
C ASN A 111 21.01 -1.34 3.75
N GLY A 112 20.10 -0.37 3.86
CA GLY A 112 18.75 -0.58 4.37
C GLY A 112 18.69 -0.82 5.88
N GLN A 113 19.73 -0.45 6.65
CA GLN A 113 19.72 -0.53 8.12
C GLN A 113 19.41 0.83 8.76
N VAL A 114 18.93 0.83 10.00
CA VAL A 114 18.65 2.05 10.75
C VAL A 114 19.94 2.62 11.34
N ASP A 115 20.23 3.89 11.06
CA ASP A 115 21.33 4.64 11.64
C ASP A 115 20.88 5.47 12.86
N GLN A 116 19.68 6.04 12.80
CA GLN A 116 19.04 6.74 13.91
C GLN A 116 17.51 6.62 13.84
N GLU A 117 16.86 6.65 15.00
CA GLU A 117 15.40 6.64 15.11
C GLU A 117 14.84 7.81 15.93
N GLN A 118 13.62 8.26 15.59
CA GLN A 118 12.86 9.26 16.34
C GLN A 118 11.38 8.86 16.44
N LYS A 119 10.93 8.53 17.66
CA LYS A 119 9.51 8.31 17.98
C LYS A 119 8.72 9.62 18.00
N ILE A 120 7.54 9.63 17.40
CA ILE A 120 6.53 10.69 17.48
C ILE A 120 5.27 10.05 18.07
N SER A 121 4.88 10.50 19.26
CA SER A 121 3.70 10.06 20.01
C SER A 121 3.18 11.22 20.87
N SER A 122 2.15 11.00 21.71
CA SER A 122 1.61 12.08 22.54
C SER A 122 2.63 12.64 23.55
N ASN A 123 3.63 11.84 23.95
CA ASN A 123 4.70 12.24 24.87
C ASN A 123 6.12 12.33 24.27
N ALA A 124 6.30 12.00 22.98
CA ALA A 124 7.60 11.96 22.30
C ALA A 124 7.65 12.85 21.03
N GLY A 125 8.84 13.03 20.44
CA GLY A 125 9.00 13.70 19.14
C GLY A 125 8.63 15.18 19.08
N SER A 126 8.40 15.83 20.23
CA SER A 126 7.90 17.23 20.31
C SER A 126 6.54 17.45 19.63
N PHE A 127 5.73 16.39 19.46
CA PHE A 127 4.44 16.44 18.76
C PHE A 127 3.50 17.52 19.32
N GLY A 128 3.24 17.48 20.63
CA GLY A 128 2.44 18.49 21.32
C GLY A 128 0.96 18.56 20.91
N GLY A 129 0.49 17.63 20.08
CA GLY A 129 -0.93 17.38 19.82
C GLY A 129 -1.53 16.47 20.89
N ASP A 130 -2.84 16.54 21.05
CA ASP A 130 -3.59 15.71 21.99
C ASP A 130 -4.04 14.42 21.27
N LEU A 131 -3.63 13.26 21.78
CA LEU A 131 -4.15 11.94 21.39
C LEU A 131 -4.91 11.33 22.56
N ASN A 132 -6.12 10.87 22.32
CA ASN A 132 -6.90 10.06 23.24
C ASN A 132 -6.61 8.58 23.03
N ASN A 133 -6.98 7.77 24.03
CA ASN A 133 -6.93 6.33 23.86
C ASN A 133 -7.77 5.90 22.66
N ASP A 134 -7.32 4.87 21.96
CA ASP A 134 -7.97 4.31 20.78
C ASP A 134 -7.93 5.24 19.54
N ASP A 135 -7.22 6.38 19.55
CA ASP A 135 -7.05 7.26 18.37
C ASP A 135 -6.24 6.60 17.24
N MET A 136 -5.38 5.64 17.59
CA MET A 136 -4.55 4.85 16.67
C MET A 136 -3.64 5.68 15.74
N PHE A 137 -2.94 6.69 16.29
CA PHE A 137 -1.98 7.49 15.56
C PHE A 137 -0.91 6.62 14.89
N GLY A 138 -0.62 6.90 13.61
CA GLY A 138 0.31 6.06 12.84
C GLY A 138 -0.38 4.90 12.10
N SER A 139 -1.71 4.78 12.15
CA SER A 139 -2.46 3.83 11.31
C SER A 139 -2.24 4.04 9.81
N ALA A 140 -1.91 5.27 9.41
CA ALA A 140 -1.45 5.62 8.07
C ALA A 140 -0.37 6.69 8.19
N VAL A 141 0.63 6.65 7.33
CA VAL A 141 1.70 7.67 7.25
C VAL A 141 1.97 7.99 5.78
N ALA A 142 2.31 9.24 5.49
CA ALA A 142 2.73 9.69 4.17
C ALA A 142 3.79 10.79 4.27
N GLY A 143 4.85 10.67 3.47
CA GLY A 143 5.73 11.78 3.14
C GLY A 143 5.03 12.76 2.22
N ILE A 144 4.89 14.02 2.63
CA ILE A 144 4.17 15.04 1.84
C ILE A 144 5.10 16.13 1.30
N ARG A 145 6.41 15.84 1.29
CA ARG A 145 7.51 16.74 0.93
C ARG A 145 7.48 18.03 1.76
N ASP A 146 8.16 19.06 1.28
CA ASP A 146 8.23 20.37 1.95
C ASP A 146 6.97 21.19 1.63
N LEU A 147 5.89 20.96 2.39
CA LEU A 147 4.59 21.58 2.17
C LEU A 147 4.64 23.07 2.53
N ASN A 148 5.43 23.45 3.54
CA ASN A 148 5.52 24.83 4.02
C ASN A 148 6.63 25.68 3.36
N GLY A 149 7.52 25.05 2.58
CA GLY A 149 8.62 25.71 1.88
C GLY A 149 9.81 26.08 2.77
N ASP A 150 10.03 25.39 3.89
CA ASP A 150 11.12 25.64 4.83
C ASP A 150 12.38 24.78 4.60
N GLY A 151 12.33 23.87 3.63
CA GLY A 151 13.43 23.05 3.17
C GLY A 151 13.57 21.70 3.87
N VAL A 152 12.63 21.33 4.75
CA VAL A 152 12.55 20.01 5.37
C VAL A 152 11.28 19.31 4.88
N PHE A 153 11.31 17.99 4.71
CA PHE A 153 10.10 17.26 4.36
C PHE A 153 9.15 17.10 5.55
N ASP A 154 7.87 17.21 5.27
CA ASP A 154 6.77 17.14 6.22
C ASP A 154 6.05 15.80 6.11
N LEU A 155 5.25 15.47 7.12
CA LEU A 155 4.47 14.23 7.18
C LEU A 155 2.98 14.49 7.31
N ALA A 156 2.18 13.55 6.81
CA ALA A 156 0.79 13.38 7.21
C ALA A 156 0.62 12.04 7.94
N VAL A 157 -0.09 12.05 9.07
CA VAL A 157 -0.30 10.87 9.92
C VAL A 157 -1.78 10.70 10.25
N GLY A 158 -2.32 9.51 9.97
CA GLY A 158 -3.71 9.16 10.23
C GLY A 158 -3.99 8.83 11.69
N VAL A 159 -5.17 9.23 12.17
CA VAL A 159 -5.76 8.90 13.49
C VAL A 159 -7.22 8.46 13.30
N PRO A 160 -7.46 7.29 12.68
CA PRO A 160 -8.81 6.88 12.29
C PRO A 160 -9.78 6.68 13.47
N GLY A 161 -9.27 6.45 14.68
CA GLY A 161 -10.09 6.33 15.89
C GLY A 161 -10.42 7.67 16.56
N SER A 162 -9.97 8.80 16.01
CA SER A 162 -10.22 10.12 16.60
C SER A 162 -11.72 10.43 16.74
N ASP A 163 -12.10 10.82 17.95
CA ASP A 163 -13.44 11.29 18.33
C ASP A 163 -13.72 12.77 17.99
N GLU A 164 -12.79 13.46 17.34
CA GLU A 164 -12.94 14.89 16.99
C GLU A 164 -14.13 15.10 16.04
N GLY A 165 -15.14 15.84 16.51
CA GLY A 165 -16.39 16.07 15.78
C GLY A 165 -17.47 14.99 16.01
N GLY A 166 -17.12 13.81 16.51
CA GLY A 166 -18.03 12.71 16.86
C GLY A 166 -17.29 11.36 16.93
N THR A 167 -18.00 10.30 17.33
CA THR A 167 -17.38 8.98 17.59
C THR A 167 -16.68 8.39 16.37
N ASP A 168 -15.40 8.03 16.52
CA ASP A 168 -14.57 7.36 15.51
C ASP A 168 -14.71 7.98 14.09
N ARG A 169 -14.87 9.30 14.01
CA ARG A 169 -14.92 9.99 12.71
C ARG A 169 -13.55 9.98 12.05
N GLY A 170 -12.50 9.95 12.86
CA GLY A 170 -11.13 9.96 12.43
C GLY A 170 -10.59 11.35 12.11
N GLY A 171 -9.31 11.41 11.78
CA GLY A 171 -8.57 12.62 11.50
C GLY A 171 -7.20 12.35 10.86
N VAL A 172 -6.52 13.44 10.48
CA VAL A 172 -5.16 13.43 9.96
C VAL A 172 -4.39 14.58 10.61
N TRP A 173 -3.18 14.30 11.08
CA TRP A 173 -2.23 15.30 11.53
C TRP A 173 -1.19 15.61 10.46
N ILE A 174 -1.04 16.89 10.12
CA ILE A 174 0.08 17.39 9.31
C ILE A 174 1.20 17.82 10.27
N LEU A 175 2.38 17.22 10.11
CA LEU A 175 3.54 17.43 10.95
C LEU A 175 4.63 18.14 10.15
N PHE A 176 4.94 19.36 10.57
CA PHE A 176 6.10 20.09 10.06
C PHE A 176 7.32 19.74 10.90
N LEU A 177 8.34 19.14 10.29
CA LEU A 177 9.46 18.56 11.01
C LEU A 177 10.70 19.48 11.06
N ASP A 178 11.69 19.09 11.87
CA ASP A 178 13.08 19.51 11.71
C ASP A 178 13.92 18.41 11.07
N ASP A 179 15.18 18.72 10.75
CA ASP A 179 16.22 17.83 10.21
C ASP A 179 16.61 16.65 11.14
N ARG A 180 15.87 16.45 12.23
CA ARG A 180 16.05 15.38 13.22
C ARG A 180 14.73 14.64 13.48
N GLY A 181 13.74 14.81 12.61
CA GLY A 181 12.45 14.13 12.70
C GLY A 181 11.57 14.63 13.84
N ARG A 182 11.89 15.76 14.49
CA ARG A 182 11.07 16.31 15.59
C ARG A 182 10.04 17.28 15.06
N VAL A 183 8.84 17.23 15.62
CA VAL A 183 7.75 18.11 15.23
C VAL A 183 8.00 19.54 15.69
N ARG A 184 7.98 20.47 14.75
CA ARG A 184 8.03 21.93 14.99
C ARG A 184 6.65 22.55 15.06
N LEU A 185 5.72 22.04 14.27
CA LEU A 185 4.32 22.45 14.24
C LEU A 185 3.45 21.25 13.84
N ALA A 186 2.33 21.04 14.53
CA ALA A 186 1.33 20.05 14.19
C ALA A 186 0.00 20.74 13.84
N GLN A 187 -0.64 20.33 12.75
CA GLN A 187 -1.95 20.84 12.30
C GLN A 187 -2.92 19.67 12.14
N ASN A 188 -3.94 19.61 13.00
CA ASN A 188 -5.01 18.61 12.90
C ASN A 188 -5.99 18.95 11.77
N ILE A 189 -6.45 17.93 11.05
CA ILE A 189 -7.51 17.95 10.06
C ILE A 189 -8.53 16.88 10.48
N ALA A 190 -9.71 17.33 10.90
CA ALA A 190 -10.85 16.49 11.27
C ALA A 190 -12.14 17.24 10.94
N ASP A 191 -13.31 16.62 11.12
CA ASP A 191 -14.58 17.26 10.75
C ASP A 191 -14.84 18.56 11.54
N GLY A 192 -14.81 19.71 10.85
CA GLY A 192 -14.91 21.04 11.46
C GLY A 192 -13.58 21.66 11.91
N VAL A 193 -12.46 20.95 11.75
CA VAL A 193 -11.11 21.34 12.19
C VAL A 193 -10.17 21.46 10.99
N GLY A 194 -9.11 22.26 11.10
CA GLY A 194 -8.09 22.35 10.05
C GLY A 194 -8.57 22.95 8.71
N GLY A 195 -9.79 23.50 8.64
CA GLY A 195 -10.40 23.96 7.38
C GLY A 195 -11.24 22.89 6.68
N PHE A 196 -11.22 21.65 7.18
CA PHE A 196 -12.05 20.57 6.68
C PHE A 196 -13.46 20.61 7.31
N ASN A 197 -14.49 20.42 6.49
CA ASN A 197 -15.89 20.41 6.90
C ASN A 197 -16.64 19.40 6.01
N GLY A 198 -16.14 18.17 5.97
CA GLY A 198 -16.68 17.09 5.13
C GLY A 198 -18.06 16.60 5.57
N ASN A 199 -18.44 16.84 6.83
CA ASN A 199 -19.59 16.22 7.50
C ASN A 199 -19.42 14.70 7.60
N LEU A 200 -18.27 14.26 8.12
CA LEU A 200 -18.03 12.85 8.44
C LEU A 200 -19.11 12.33 9.38
N ARG A 201 -19.61 11.12 9.12
CA ARG A 201 -20.48 10.37 10.02
C ARG A 201 -19.62 9.63 11.03
N ASN A 202 -20.25 9.26 12.14
CA ASN A 202 -19.55 8.44 13.12
C ASN A 202 -19.14 7.11 12.48
N ASP A 203 -18.00 6.59 12.92
CA ASP A 203 -17.42 5.34 12.45
C ASP A 203 -16.87 5.36 11.01
N ASP A 204 -16.89 6.50 10.29
CA ASP A 204 -16.33 6.64 8.93
C ASP A 204 -14.81 6.36 8.88
N ARG A 205 -14.10 6.52 10.01
CA ARG A 205 -12.64 6.30 10.15
C ARG A 205 -11.80 7.04 9.11
N PHE A 206 -12.10 8.32 8.90
CA PHE A 206 -11.26 9.18 8.07
C PHE A 206 -9.82 9.20 8.57
N GLY A 207 -8.85 9.04 7.66
CA GLY A 207 -7.44 8.93 8.03
C GLY A 207 -6.96 7.49 8.19
N SER A 208 -7.77 6.48 7.87
CA SER A 208 -7.29 5.09 7.76
C SER A 208 -6.25 4.89 6.66
N ALA A 209 -6.22 5.78 5.66
CA ALA A 209 -5.18 5.83 4.64
C ALA A 209 -4.91 7.29 4.27
N VAL A 210 -3.66 7.64 3.95
CA VAL A 210 -3.27 8.99 3.54
C VAL A 210 -2.19 8.88 2.47
N ALA A 211 -2.26 9.70 1.42
CA ALA A 211 -1.22 9.79 0.40
C ALA A 211 -1.02 11.22 -0.11
N ASP A 212 0.23 11.58 -0.42
CA ASP A 212 0.56 12.71 -1.27
C ASP A 212 0.18 12.38 -2.72
N ILE A 213 -0.69 13.20 -3.31
CA ILE A 213 -1.19 13.02 -4.68
C ILE A 213 -0.69 14.10 -5.63
N GLY A 214 0.28 14.92 -5.20
CA GLY A 214 0.77 16.03 -5.99
C GLY A 214 -0.20 17.20 -6.04
N ASP A 215 0.10 18.18 -6.90
CA ASP A 215 -0.70 19.39 -7.07
C ASP A 215 -1.80 19.13 -8.11
N ILE A 216 -3.00 18.77 -7.64
CA ILE A 216 -4.14 18.44 -8.50
C ILE A 216 -4.69 19.70 -9.16
N ASN A 217 -4.67 20.82 -8.46
CA ASN A 217 -5.37 22.04 -8.88
C ASN A 217 -4.48 23.06 -9.62
N GLY A 218 -3.16 22.84 -9.64
CA GLY A 218 -2.15 23.66 -10.30
C GLY A 218 -1.79 24.95 -9.55
N ASP A 219 -1.96 25.01 -8.22
CA ASP A 219 -1.67 26.20 -7.40
C ASP A 219 -0.25 26.22 -6.81
N GLY A 220 0.52 25.16 -7.01
CA GLY A 220 1.89 24.97 -6.54
C GLY A 220 2.00 24.37 -5.14
N ILE A 221 0.89 24.00 -4.49
CA ILE A 221 0.85 23.26 -3.23
C ILE A 221 0.44 21.82 -3.52
N ARG A 222 1.04 20.87 -2.79
CA ARG A 222 0.68 19.45 -2.92
C ARG A 222 -0.59 19.15 -2.14
N ASP A 223 -1.45 18.34 -2.73
CA ASP A 223 -2.74 17.92 -2.21
C ASP A 223 -2.65 16.50 -1.63
N LEU A 224 -3.67 16.11 -0.85
CA LEU A 224 -3.72 14.80 -0.21
C LEU A 224 -4.95 14.01 -0.64
N ALA A 225 -4.83 12.68 -0.72
CA ALA A 225 -5.95 11.76 -0.66
C ALA A 225 -6.03 11.14 0.74
N VAL A 226 -7.24 11.04 1.29
CA VAL A 226 -7.48 10.46 2.61
C VAL A 226 -8.64 9.46 2.55
N GLY A 227 -8.41 8.25 3.04
CA GLY A 227 -9.39 7.17 3.10
C GLY A 227 -10.36 7.30 4.27
N ALA A 228 -11.61 6.93 4.03
CA ALA A 228 -12.67 6.72 5.02
C ALA A 228 -13.39 5.41 4.67
N PRO A 229 -12.76 4.24 4.93
CA PRO A 229 -13.19 2.95 4.40
C PRO A 229 -14.55 2.50 4.91
N ASN A 230 -15.01 3.06 6.03
CA ASN A 230 -16.30 2.72 6.63
C ASN A 230 -17.43 3.68 6.23
N ASP A 231 -17.19 4.58 5.28
CA ASP A 231 -18.22 5.49 4.81
C ASP A 231 -19.40 4.73 4.17
N ASP A 232 -20.61 5.06 4.61
CA ASP A 232 -21.86 4.39 4.20
C ASP A 232 -22.51 5.01 2.94
N ASP A 233 -21.82 5.84 2.17
CA ASP A 233 -22.39 6.40 0.94
C ASP A 233 -22.74 5.31 -0.08
N GLY A 234 -24.02 5.27 -0.46
CA GLY A 234 -24.58 4.29 -1.39
C GLY A 234 -24.82 2.90 -0.79
N SER A 235 -23.99 2.43 0.16
CA SER A 235 -24.14 1.14 0.86
C SER A 235 -23.28 1.08 2.13
N ASP A 236 -23.69 0.25 3.10
CA ASP A 236 -22.99 0.06 4.39
C ASP A 236 -21.49 -0.25 4.18
N ASN A 237 -20.60 0.53 4.78
CA ASN A 237 -19.13 0.43 4.67
C ASN A 237 -18.62 0.23 3.23
N ALA A 238 -19.29 0.83 2.24
CA ALA A 238 -18.80 0.79 0.87
C ALA A 238 -17.48 1.54 0.74
N GLY A 239 -17.30 2.58 1.56
CA GLY A 239 -16.08 3.35 1.70
C GLY A 239 -16.02 4.58 0.79
N ALA A 240 -15.11 5.49 1.15
CA ALA A 240 -14.87 6.74 0.43
C ALA A 240 -13.40 7.16 0.49
N VAL A 241 -13.03 8.02 -0.45
CA VAL A 241 -11.77 8.76 -0.47
C VAL A 241 -12.05 10.25 -0.56
N TRP A 242 -11.29 11.05 0.17
CA TRP A 242 -11.37 12.50 0.18
C TRP A 242 -10.12 13.10 -0.43
N ILE A 243 -10.28 13.87 -1.49
CA ILE A 243 -9.23 14.72 -2.05
C ILE A 243 -9.24 16.03 -1.29
N LEU A 244 -8.15 16.35 -0.60
CA LEU A 244 -7.97 17.57 0.17
C LEU A 244 -7.02 18.49 -0.60
N LEU A 245 -7.55 19.63 -1.07
CA LEU A 245 -6.75 20.67 -1.69
C LEU A 245 -6.12 21.52 -0.59
N MET A 246 -4.81 21.40 -0.42
CA MET A 246 -4.11 21.86 0.78
C MET A 246 -3.64 23.31 0.67
N GLN A 247 -3.20 23.85 1.80
CA GLN A 247 -2.48 25.11 1.90
C GLN A 247 -1.13 24.86 2.55
N ALA A 248 -0.13 25.69 2.24
CA ALA A 248 1.23 25.59 2.80
C ALA A 248 1.31 25.64 4.34
N ASN A 249 0.23 26.04 5.02
CA ASN A 249 0.14 26.03 6.48
C ASN A 249 -0.46 24.73 7.05
N GLY A 250 -0.65 23.70 6.22
CA GLY A 250 -1.19 22.39 6.59
C GLY A 250 -2.71 22.36 6.73
N ARG A 251 -3.42 23.43 6.34
CA ARG A 251 -4.89 23.49 6.40
C ARG A 251 -5.51 23.11 5.06
N VAL A 252 -6.73 22.62 5.10
CA VAL A 252 -7.54 22.33 3.91
C VAL A 252 -8.14 23.64 3.38
N GLY A 253 -7.88 23.94 2.11
CA GLY A 253 -8.51 25.04 1.38
C GLY A 253 -9.88 24.66 0.81
N SER A 254 -9.97 23.50 0.18
CA SER A 254 -11.21 22.88 -0.32
C SER A 254 -11.03 21.38 -0.44
N TRP A 255 -12.13 20.64 -0.67
CA TRP A 255 -12.08 19.19 -0.73
C TRP A 255 -13.10 18.63 -1.74
N GLN A 256 -12.90 17.39 -2.17
CA GLN A 256 -13.83 16.59 -2.97
C GLN A 256 -13.92 15.18 -2.39
N LYS A 257 -15.14 14.70 -2.13
CA LYS A 257 -15.40 13.30 -1.76
C LYS A 257 -15.56 12.44 -3.01
N ILE A 258 -14.97 11.26 -3.01
CA ILE A 258 -15.13 10.22 -4.00
C ILE A 258 -15.71 9.01 -3.27
N SER A 259 -16.93 8.65 -3.61
CA SER A 259 -17.66 7.50 -3.06
C SER A 259 -18.56 6.93 -4.15
N ARG A 260 -19.33 5.89 -3.82
CA ARG A 260 -20.34 5.34 -4.74
C ARG A 260 -21.35 6.39 -5.25
N ASP A 261 -21.66 7.40 -4.44
CA ASP A 261 -22.71 8.39 -4.74
C ASP A 261 -22.14 9.77 -5.18
N GLU A 262 -20.83 10.01 -5.03
CA GLU A 262 -20.21 11.32 -5.23
C GLU A 262 -18.91 11.29 -6.06
N GLY A 263 -18.31 12.46 -6.30
CA GLY A 263 -16.99 12.55 -6.92
C GLY A 263 -16.91 12.24 -8.42
N GLY A 264 -17.99 11.79 -9.05
CA GLY A 264 -17.97 11.36 -10.46
C GLY A 264 -17.47 9.93 -10.65
N PHE A 265 -17.34 9.17 -9.57
CA PHE A 265 -17.01 7.75 -9.62
C PHE A 265 -18.21 6.97 -10.15
N ASP A 266 -17.99 6.15 -11.18
CA ASP A 266 -18.99 5.28 -11.80
C ASP A 266 -18.71 3.79 -11.60
N GLY A 267 -17.68 3.47 -10.79
CA GLY A 267 -17.37 2.12 -10.34
C GLY A 267 -18.43 1.58 -9.38
N ASN A 268 -18.36 0.27 -9.11
CA ASN A 268 -19.33 -0.41 -8.26
C ASN A 268 -18.65 -1.01 -7.02
N VAL A 269 -18.52 -0.20 -5.98
CA VAL A 269 -18.11 -0.63 -4.63
C VAL A 269 -19.35 -1.01 -3.82
N ASN A 270 -19.43 -2.24 -3.35
CA ASN A 270 -20.58 -2.82 -2.65
C ASN A 270 -20.43 -2.72 -1.13
N ALA A 271 -21.41 -3.26 -0.41
CA ALA A 271 -21.41 -3.23 1.04
C ALA A 271 -20.19 -3.96 1.61
N ASN A 272 -19.45 -3.31 2.50
CA ASN A 272 -18.24 -3.83 3.14
C ASN A 272 -17.07 -4.10 2.18
N ASP A 273 -17.04 -3.48 0.99
CA ASP A 273 -15.84 -3.54 0.13
C ASP A 273 -14.69 -2.68 0.72
N HIS A 274 -15.01 -1.76 1.63
CA HIS A 274 -14.06 -0.86 2.31
C HIS A 274 -13.16 -0.06 1.36
N PHE A 275 -13.73 0.49 0.29
CA PHE A 275 -13.02 1.35 -0.65
C PHE A 275 -12.37 2.54 0.07
N GLY A 276 -11.09 2.77 -0.19
CA GLY A 276 -10.30 3.79 0.52
C GLY A 276 -9.56 3.25 1.74
N SER A 277 -9.51 1.93 1.94
CA SER A 277 -8.65 1.30 2.96
C SER A 277 -7.16 1.53 2.71
N SER A 278 -6.78 1.74 1.45
CA SER A 278 -5.45 2.18 1.03
C SER A 278 -5.58 3.17 -0.13
N VAL A 279 -4.65 4.13 -0.21
CA VAL A 279 -4.60 5.14 -1.29
C VAL A 279 -3.15 5.41 -1.67
N ALA A 280 -2.88 5.62 -2.97
CA ALA A 280 -1.57 6.05 -3.47
C ALA A 280 -1.71 7.01 -4.64
N GLY A 281 -0.98 8.14 -4.61
CA GLY A 281 -0.80 8.98 -5.78
C GLY A 281 0.16 8.32 -6.76
N ILE A 282 -0.31 7.99 -7.95
CA ILE A 282 0.47 7.22 -8.95
C ILE A 282 1.02 8.10 -10.09
N GLY A 283 1.08 9.41 -9.84
CA GLY A 283 1.48 10.41 -10.83
C GLY A 283 0.46 10.53 -11.96
N ASP A 284 0.81 11.28 -13.00
CA ASP A 284 0.00 11.44 -14.22
C ASP A 284 0.21 10.21 -15.13
N LEU A 285 -0.61 9.18 -14.94
CA LEU A 285 -0.48 7.89 -15.61
C LEU A 285 -0.96 7.97 -17.06
N ASP A 286 -2.01 8.76 -17.34
CA ASP A 286 -2.57 8.92 -18.69
C ASP A 286 -1.97 10.09 -19.51
N ASN A 287 -1.03 10.84 -18.93
CA ASN A 287 -0.32 11.97 -19.52
C ASN A 287 -1.23 13.16 -19.88
N ASP A 288 -2.26 13.43 -19.09
CA ASP A 288 -3.16 14.56 -19.29
C ASP A 288 -2.80 15.82 -18.47
N GLY A 289 -1.77 15.71 -17.63
CA GLY A 289 -1.22 16.77 -16.80
C GLY A 289 -1.82 16.84 -15.39
N ILE A 290 -2.73 15.93 -15.02
CA ILE A 290 -3.30 15.81 -13.68
C ILE A 290 -2.84 14.48 -13.07
N PRO A 291 -2.36 14.49 -11.80
CA PRO A 291 -2.06 13.24 -11.11
C PRO A 291 -3.29 12.33 -10.93
N ASP A 292 -3.07 11.03 -11.06
CA ASP A 292 -4.03 9.96 -10.89
C ASP A 292 -3.85 9.24 -9.56
N LEU A 293 -4.84 8.43 -9.18
CA LEU A 293 -4.90 7.77 -7.88
C LEU A 293 -5.15 6.27 -8.02
N ALA A 294 -4.48 5.47 -7.19
CA ALA A 294 -4.87 4.08 -6.93
C ALA A 294 -5.53 3.96 -5.56
N VAL A 295 -6.60 3.17 -5.45
CA VAL A 295 -7.41 3.02 -4.23
C VAL A 295 -7.74 1.55 -3.98
N GLY A 296 -7.43 1.04 -2.80
CA GLY A 296 -7.77 -0.32 -2.40
C GLY A 296 -9.20 -0.49 -1.87
N ALA A 297 -9.78 -1.64 -2.17
CA ALA A 297 -11.03 -2.18 -1.63
C ALA A 297 -10.79 -3.65 -1.21
N PRO A 298 -10.07 -3.88 -0.10
CA PRO A 298 -9.50 -5.20 0.24
C PRO A 298 -10.54 -6.28 0.51
N ASP A 299 -11.76 -5.92 0.90
CA ASP A 299 -12.84 -6.86 1.18
C ASP A 299 -13.82 -6.97 0.00
N SER A 300 -13.42 -6.51 -1.20
CA SER A 300 -14.22 -6.71 -2.42
C SER A 300 -14.41 -8.20 -2.73
N ASP A 301 -15.65 -8.55 -3.07
CA ASP A 301 -16.06 -9.88 -3.51
C ASP A 301 -15.82 -10.15 -5.01
N GLU A 302 -15.16 -9.23 -5.74
CA GLU A 302 -14.91 -9.40 -7.17
C GLU A 302 -13.96 -10.59 -7.42
N GLY A 303 -14.36 -11.50 -8.30
CA GLY A 303 -13.65 -12.78 -8.52
C GLY A 303 -13.90 -13.84 -7.43
N GLY A 304 -14.28 -13.48 -6.21
CA GLY A 304 -14.60 -14.39 -5.11
C GLY A 304 -14.59 -13.71 -3.73
N THR A 305 -14.92 -14.46 -2.68
CA THR A 305 -15.14 -13.89 -1.32
C THR A 305 -13.91 -13.20 -0.77
N ASP A 306 -14.03 -11.91 -0.43
CA ASP A 306 -12.99 -11.08 0.19
C ASP A 306 -11.61 -11.23 -0.51
N ARG A 307 -11.60 -11.35 -1.84
CA ARG A 307 -10.35 -11.39 -2.62
C ARG A 307 -9.70 -10.02 -2.67
N GLY A 308 -10.51 -8.98 -2.68
CA GLY A 308 -10.09 -7.60 -2.75
C GLY A 308 -9.83 -7.11 -4.16
N SER A 309 -9.83 -5.78 -4.32
CA SER A 309 -9.55 -5.11 -5.58
C SER A 309 -8.80 -3.79 -5.38
N VAL A 310 -8.24 -3.27 -6.48
CA VAL A 310 -7.64 -1.94 -6.57
C VAL A 310 -8.29 -1.17 -7.71
N TRP A 311 -8.67 0.08 -7.47
CA TRP A 311 -9.23 0.98 -8.45
C TRP A 311 -8.22 2.04 -8.87
N ILE A 312 -7.99 2.16 -10.17
CA ILE A 312 -7.25 3.26 -10.79
C ILE A 312 -8.24 4.35 -11.17
N LEU A 313 -8.07 5.55 -10.61
CA LEU A 313 -8.93 6.70 -10.82
C LEU A 313 -8.18 7.78 -11.57
N PHE A 314 -8.62 8.07 -12.79
CA PHE A 314 -8.16 9.21 -13.56
C PHE A 314 -8.92 10.45 -13.13
N LEU A 315 -8.22 11.45 -12.61
CA LEU A 315 -8.83 12.61 -11.99
C LEU A 315 -8.96 13.78 -12.98
N ASN A 316 -9.55 14.88 -12.49
CA ASN A 316 -9.44 16.19 -13.11
C ASN A 316 -8.99 17.20 -12.07
N ALA A 317 -8.69 18.44 -12.50
CA ALA A 317 -8.16 19.49 -11.62
C ALA A 317 -9.09 19.91 -10.46
N ALA A 318 -10.34 19.40 -10.41
CA ALA A 318 -11.24 19.59 -9.28
C ALA A 318 -11.27 18.38 -8.31
N GLY A 319 -10.36 17.41 -8.48
CA GLY A 319 -10.30 16.17 -7.69
C GLY A 319 -11.45 15.19 -8.00
N ARG A 320 -12.17 15.36 -9.11
CA ARG A 320 -13.28 14.48 -9.50
C ARG A 320 -12.82 13.39 -10.47
N VAL A 321 -13.38 12.21 -10.34
CA VAL A 321 -13.12 11.08 -11.23
C VAL A 321 -13.67 11.36 -12.63
N ARG A 322 -12.82 11.18 -13.64
CA ARG A 322 -13.14 11.25 -15.06
C ARG A 322 -13.31 9.86 -15.67
N GLN A 323 -12.50 8.91 -15.20
CA GLN A 323 -12.54 7.51 -15.59
C GLN A 323 -12.04 6.67 -14.41
N ALA A 324 -12.67 5.51 -14.20
CA ALA A 324 -12.19 4.52 -13.24
C ALA A 324 -11.93 3.18 -13.95
N LEU A 325 -10.98 2.42 -13.44
CA LEU A 325 -10.70 1.05 -13.85
C LEU A 325 -10.45 0.19 -12.61
N GLU A 326 -11.12 -0.94 -12.52
CA GLU A 326 -10.86 -1.94 -11.48
C GLU A 326 -9.79 -2.93 -11.91
N ILE A 327 -8.94 -3.31 -10.96
CA ILE A 327 -7.95 -4.37 -11.02
C ILE A 327 -8.30 -5.34 -9.89
N ALA A 328 -8.70 -6.54 -10.28
CA ALA A 328 -9.03 -7.66 -9.41
C ALA A 328 -8.66 -8.95 -10.15
N ASP A 329 -8.85 -10.11 -9.52
CA ASP A 329 -8.64 -11.40 -10.17
C ASP A 329 -9.38 -11.48 -11.52
N ASP A 330 -8.66 -11.84 -12.58
CA ASP A 330 -9.11 -11.84 -13.99
C ASP A 330 -9.70 -10.51 -14.54
N THR A 331 -9.51 -9.38 -13.85
CA THR A 331 -10.03 -8.04 -14.19
C THR A 331 -8.92 -7.01 -14.37
N GLY A 332 -9.15 -5.91 -15.10
CA GLY A 332 -8.14 -4.86 -15.29
C GLY A 332 -6.92 -5.26 -16.15
N GLY A 333 -6.91 -6.48 -16.71
CA GLY A 333 -5.73 -7.05 -17.37
C GLY A 333 -4.81 -7.80 -16.40
N PHE A 334 -5.15 -7.84 -15.11
CA PHE A 334 -4.48 -8.67 -14.12
C PHE A 334 -4.93 -10.12 -14.26
N GLN A 335 -3.98 -11.03 -14.11
CA GLN A 335 -4.18 -12.48 -14.22
C GLN A 335 -3.50 -13.22 -13.05
N GLY A 336 -3.29 -12.53 -11.93
CA GLY A 336 -2.76 -13.14 -10.72
C GLY A 336 -3.87 -13.87 -9.98
N ASN A 337 -3.66 -15.15 -9.67
CA ASN A 337 -4.64 -15.95 -8.96
C ASN A 337 -4.73 -15.49 -7.50
N ILE A 338 -5.69 -14.62 -7.18
CA ILE A 338 -5.98 -14.20 -5.79
C ILE A 338 -6.96 -15.21 -5.17
N ASN A 339 -6.64 -15.75 -4.00
CA ASN A 339 -7.51 -16.65 -3.25
C ASN A 339 -8.48 -15.88 -2.35
N ASN A 340 -9.56 -16.55 -1.95
CA ASN A 340 -10.55 -15.94 -1.08
C ASN A 340 -9.93 -15.59 0.27
N GLY A 341 -10.12 -14.35 0.71
CA GLY A 341 -9.61 -13.87 1.98
C GLY A 341 -8.20 -13.28 1.93
N ASP A 342 -7.50 -13.30 0.79
CA ASP A 342 -6.14 -12.77 0.63
C ASP A 342 -6.08 -11.24 0.81
N ARG A 343 -7.22 -10.55 0.60
CA ARG A 343 -7.40 -9.11 0.79
C ARG A 343 -6.45 -8.23 -0.04
N PHE A 344 -6.30 -8.58 -1.32
CA PHE A 344 -5.58 -7.80 -2.30
C PHE A 344 -6.09 -6.35 -2.32
N GLY A 345 -5.18 -5.38 -2.21
CA GLY A 345 -5.53 -3.96 -2.10
C GLY A 345 -5.54 -3.43 -0.67
N SER A 346 -5.15 -4.23 0.33
CA SER A 346 -4.96 -3.75 1.71
C SER A 346 -3.87 -2.68 1.80
N ALA A 347 -2.89 -2.73 0.90
CA ALA A 347 -1.90 -1.67 0.67
C ALA A 347 -1.73 -1.44 -0.83
N VAL A 348 -1.47 -0.20 -1.23
CA VAL A 348 -1.10 0.17 -2.61
C VAL A 348 -0.04 1.26 -2.55
N ALA A 349 0.96 1.20 -3.44
CA ALA A 349 2.03 2.20 -3.54
C ALA A 349 2.45 2.47 -5.00
N ASP A 350 2.83 3.71 -5.32
CA ASP A 350 3.68 4.03 -6.49
C ASP A 350 5.10 3.57 -6.16
N ILE A 351 5.67 2.75 -7.04
CA ILE A 351 7.02 2.20 -6.88
C ILE A 351 7.95 2.64 -8.01
N GLY A 352 7.52 3.59 -8.84
CA GLY A 352 8.27 4.02 -10.01
C GLY A 352 8.31 2.95 -11.11
N ASP A 353 9.23 3.11 -12.07
CA ASP A 353 9.34 2.24 -13.25
C ASP A 353 10.29 1.06 -12.98
N VAL A 354 9.84 0.11 -12.16
CA VAL A 354 10.62 -1.10 -11.79
C VAL A 354 10.80 -2.02 -13.01
N SER A 355 9.83 -2.03 -13.93
CA SER A 355 9.91 -2.79 -15.17
C SER A 355 10.85 -2.21 -16.22
N GLY A 356 11.20 -0.92 -16.11
CA GLY A 356 12.04 -0.18 -17.05
C GLY A 356 11.39 0.02 -18.43
N ASP A 357 10.06 0.06 -18.49
CA ASP A 357 9.28 0.20 -19.73
C ASP A 357 8.84 1.65 -20.03
N GLY A 358 9.14 2.57 -19.11
CA GLY A 358 8.83 3.99 -19.17
C GLY A 358 7.47 4.38 -18.57
N VAL A 359 6.73 3.42 -18.00
CA VAL A 359 5.49 3.64 -17.24
C VAL A 359 5.77 3.32 -15.77
N ARG A 360 5.13 4.06 -14.85
CA ARG A 360 5.22 3.77 -13.42
C ARG A 360 4.45 2.50 -13.10
N ASP A 361 5.00 1.68 -12.24
CA ASP A 361 4.43 0.46 -11.73
C ASP A 361 3.84 0.69 -10.32
N ILE A 362 3.02 -0.25 -9.87
CA ILE A 362 2.47 -0.22 -8.50
C ILE A 362 2.78 -1.50 -7.76
N ALA A 363 2.92 -1.40 -6.44
CA ALA A 363 2.88 -2.56 -5.55
C ALA A 363 1.54 -2.63 -4.83
N VAL A 364 1.01 -3.84 -4.66
CA VAL A 364 -0.27 -4.11 -4.00
C VAL A 364 -0.13 -5.21 -2.95
N GLY A 365 -0.53 -4.92 -1.72
CA GLY A 365 -0.49 -5.85 -0.60
C GLY A 365 -1.67 -6.81 -0.56
N ALA A 366 -1.39 -8.06 -0.20
CA ALA A 366 -2.34 -9.12 0.12
C ALA A 366 -1.90 -9.79 1.43
N PRO A 367 -2.08 -9.12 2.59
CA PRO A 367 -1.47 -9.54 3.86
C PRO A 367 -1.98 -10.88 4.38
N HIS A 368 -3.11 -11.36 3.89
CA HIS A 368 -3.71 -12.63 4.30
C HIS A 368 -3.43 -13.76 3.31
N ASP A 369 -2.54 -13.55 2.35
CA ASP A 369 -2.12 -14.61 1.44
C ASP A 369 -1.40 -15.74 2.20
N ASP A 370 -1.79 -16.98 1.93
CA ASP A 370 -1.32 -18.19 2.61
C ASP A 370 -0.09 -18.85 1.94
N ASP A 371 0.59 -18.17 1.02
CA ASP A 371 1.75 -18.71 0.31
C ASP A 371 3.00 -18.77 1.17
N GLY A 372 3.02 -19.79 2.03
CA GLY A 372 4.04 -19.94 3.08
C GLY A 372 3.43 -20.72 4.22
N SER A 373 2.91 -19.95 5.17
CA SER A 373 2.00 -20.32 6.25
C SER A 373 0.73 -19.46 6.23
N ASP A 374 -0.25 -19.82 7.07
CA ASP A 374 -1.52 -19.09 7.21
C ASP A 374 -1.29 -17.57 7.44
N ASN A 375 -1.87 -16.72 6.59
CA ASN A 375 -1.70 -15.25 6.61
C ASN A 375 -0.23 -14.78 6.74
N ALA A 376 0.72 -15.51 6.13
CA ALA A 376 2.10 -15.02 6.03
C ALA A 376 2.16 -13.71 5.26
N GLY A 377 1.33 -13.59 4.22
CA GLY A 377 1.14 -12.40 3.41
C GLY A 377 1.99 -12.38 2.14
N ALA A 378 1.61 -11.48 1.23
CA ALA A 378 2.29 -11.29 -0.06
C ALA A 378 2.19 -9.83 -0.54
N VAL A 379 3.09 -9.46 -1.45
CA VAL A 379 3.02 -8.23 -2.24
C VAL A 379 3.05 -8.58 -3.72
N TRP A 380 2.22 -7.90 -4.50
CA TRP A 380 2.15 -8.03 -5.95
C TRP A 380 2.71 -6.77 -6.61
N ILE A 381 3.77 -6.93 -7.41
CA ILE A 381 4.28 -5.90 -8.30
C ILE A 381 3.49 -5.96 -9.59
N LEU A 382 2.83 -4.86 -9.98
CA LEU A 382 2.02 -4.79 -11.19
C LEU A 382 2.64 -3.80 -12.17
N THR A 383 3.00 -4.30 -13.35
CA THR A 383 3.45 -3.45 -14.44
C THR A 383 2.25 -2.81 -15.12
N MET A 384 2.23 -1.48 -15.17
CA MET A 384 1.05 -0.71 -15.57
C MET A 384 1.15 -0.23 -17.02
N GLN A 385 0.00 0.09 -17.58
CA GLN A 385 -0.11 0.85 -18.82
C GLN A 385 -0.71 2.23 -18.53
N THR A 386 -0.47 3.19 -19.41
CA THR A 386 -1.12 4.52 -19.37
C THR A 386 -2.65 4.49 -19.50
N SER A 387 -3.24 3.31 -19.70
CA SER A 387 -4.69 3.09 -19.68
C SER A 387 -5.22 2.65 -18.31
N GLY A 388 -4.34 2.52 -17.31
CA GLY A 388 -4.61 1.95 -15.99
C GLY A 388 -4.57 0.42 -15.95
N ARG A 389 -4.51 -0.25 -17.11
CA ARG A 389 -4.51 -1.72 -17.18
C ARG A 389 -3.15 -2.30 -16.81
N VAL A 390 -3.18 -3.50 -16.25
CA VAL A 390 -1.99 -4.30 -15.97
C VAL A 390 -1.54 -5.04 -17.23
N ASN A 391 -0.24 -5.15 -17.45
CA ASN A 391 0.37 -5.87 -18.59
C ASN A 391 1.42 -6.92 -18.18
N GLY A 392 1.70 -7.03 -16.88
CA GLY A 392 2.61 -7.99 -16.27
C GLY A 392 2.55 -7.86 -14.76
N GLY A 393 3.09 -8.85 -14.04
CA GLY A 393 3.24 -8.75 -12.61
C GLY A 393 4.07 -9.86 -12.00
N GLN A 394 4.50 -9.64 -10.76
CA GLN A 394 5.30 -10.55 -9.96
C GLN A 394 4.73 -10.60 -8.54
N LYS A 395 4.43 -11.81 -8.05
CA LYS A 395 4.15 -12.04 -6.63
C LYS A 395 5.46 -12.17 -5.85
N ILE A 396 5.54 -11.49 -4.71
CA ILE A 396 6.60 -11.60 -3.72
C ILE A 396 5.97 -12.16 -2.44
N SER A 397 6.45 -13.31 -2.00
CA SER A 397 5.99 -14.05 -0.81
C SER A 397 7.15 -14.92 -0.30
N GLU A 398 6.95 -15.66 0.79
CA GLU A 398 7.94 -16.64 1.28
C GLU A 398 8.34 -17.69 0.22
N LYS A 399 7.50 -17.90 -0.81
CA LYS A 399 7.69 -18.94 -1.83
C LYS A 399 7.87 -18.40 -3.25
N ALA A 400 7.78 -17.09 -3.46
CA ALA A 400 7.80 -16.48 -4.79
C ALA A 400 8.53 -15.14 -4.82
N GLY A 401 8.99 -14.76 -6.02
CA GLY A 401 9.53 -13.41 -6.25
C GLY A 401 10.95 -13.17 -5.73
N GLY A 402 11.69 -14.22 -5.37
CA GLY A 402 13.10 -14.13 -4.98
C GLY A 402 13.34 -13.68 -3.53
N PHE A 403 12.27 -13.53 -2.75
CA PHE A 403 12.36 -13.21 -1.33
C PHE A 403 12.77 -14.45 -0.54
N ASP A 404 13.88 -14.37 0.20
CA ASP A 404 14.43 -15.47 1.01
C ASP A 404 14.17 -15.28 2.52
N GLY A 405 13.43 -14.23 2.90
CA GLY A 405 13.03 -13.94 4.28
C GLY A 405 12.03 -14.97 4.83
N ASN A 406 12.03 -15.13 6.15
CA ASN A 406 11.12 -16.04 6.85
C ASN A 406 9.88 -15.26 7.30
N LEU A 407 8.71 -15.71 6.85
CA LEU A 407 7.41 -15.20 7.28
C LEU A 407 6.67 -16.30 8.03
N ASN A 408 6.25 -16.01 9.25
CA ASN A 408 5.45 -16.89 10.09
C ASN A 408 3.96 -16.61 9.96
N ALA A 409 3.18 -17.48 10.60
CA ALA A 409 1.73 -17.43 10.45
C ALA A 409 1.21 -16.15 11.12
N ASN A 410 0.44 -15.37 10.37
CA ASN A 410 -0.09 -14.06 10.75
C ASN A 410 0.95 -12.92 10.84
N ASP A 411 2.12 -13.04 10.21
CA ASP A 411 3.04 -11.90 10.09
C ASP A 411 2.41 -10.75 9.27
N ASN A 412 1.45 -11.09 8.40
CA ASN A 412 0.70 -10.14 7.56
C ASN A 412 1.61 -9.30 6.64
N PHE A 413 2.64 -9.91 6.05
CA PHE A 413 3.53 -9.24 5.10
C PHE A 413 2.74 -8.63 3.94
N GLY A 414 2.98 -7.36 3.63
CA GLY A 414 2.20 -6.62 2.64
C GLY A 414 1.01 -5.88 3.23
N ALA A 415 0.86 -5.82 4.56
CA ALA A 415 -0.16 -4.96 5.19
C ALA A 415 0.08 -3.46 4.92
N SER A 416 1.32 -3.08 4.66
CA SER A 416 1.71 -1.76 4.15
C SER A 416 2.89 -1.89 3.18
N VAL A 417 2.97 -0.99 2.21
CA VAL A 417 4.05 -0.98 1.20
C VAL A 417 4.36 0.46 0.81
N THR A 418 5.63 0.77 0.52
CA THR A 418 6.06 2.02 -0.11
C THR A 418 7.25 1.77 -1.04
N GLY A 419 7.40 2.59 -2.09
CA GLY A 419 8.63 2.61 -2.87
C GLY A 419 9.68 3.50 -2.19
N THR A 420 10.91 3.03 -2.09
CA THR A 420 12.01 3.74 -1.40
C THR A 420 12.99 4.40 -2.37
N GLY A 421 12.71 4.36 -3.68
CA GLY A 421 13.70 4.70 -4.70
C GLY A 421 14.81 3.64 -4.79
N ASP A 422 15.84 3.93 -5.56
CA ASP A 422 16.98 3.01 -5.80
C ASP A 422 18.04 3.24 -4.70
N LEU A 423 18.01 2.43 -3.64
CA LEU A 423 18.88 2.54 -2.47
C LEU A 423 20.26 1.95 -2.75
N ASP A 424 20.34 0.84 -3.47
CA ASP A 424 21.61 0.15 -3.77
C ASP A 424 22.32 0.65 -5.06
N ASN A 425 21.68 1.58 -5.78
CA ASN A 425 22.15 2.20 -7.01
C ASN A 425 22.31 1.23 -8.19
N ASP A 426 21.50 0.17 -8.25
CA ASP A 426 21.50 -0.79 -9.36
C ASP A 426 20.67 -0.30 -10.57
N GLY A 427 19.89 0.77 -10.40
CA GLY A 427 19.03 1.39 -11.40
C GLY A 427 17.57 0.92 -11.39
N VAL A 428 17.18 0.10 -10.42
CA VAL A 428 15.81 -0.38 -10.17
C VAL A 428 15.33 0.19 -8.82
N PRO A 429 14.12 0.75 -8.74
CA PRO A 429 13.58 1.19 -7.46
C PRO A 429 13.32 0.02 -6.49
N ASP A 430 13.71 0.22 -5.23
CA ASP A 430 13.52 -0.68 -4.09
C ASP A 430 12.21 -0.38 -3.34
N LEU A 431 11.87 -1.27 -2.40
CA LEU A 431 10.61 -1.24 -1.66
C LEU A 431 10.83 -1.38 -0.15
N ALA A 432 9.90 -0.86 0.64
CA ALA A 432 9.73 -1.27 2.03
C ALA A 432 8.32 -1.81 2.26
N VAL A 433 8.23 -2.93 2.99
CA VAL A 433 6.99 -3.70 3.20
C VAL A 433 6.79 -4.00 4.68
N GLY A 434 5.62 -3.66 5.22
CA GLY A 434 5.27 -3.95 6.60
C GLY A 434 4.76 -5.37 6.83
N ALA A 435 5.12 -5.93 7.98
CA ALA A 435 4.64 -7.20 8.54
C ALA A 435 4.25 -6.95 10.02
N PRO A 436 3.10 -6.30 10.28
CA PRO A 436 2.74 -5.84 11.62
C PRO A 436 2.46 -6.96 12.63
N GLY A 437 2.23 -8.20 12.19
CA GLY A 437 2.03 -9.33 13.10
C GLY A 437 3.31 -10.12 13.38
N ASP A 438 4.47 -9.61 12.95
CA ASP A 438 5.75 -10.26 13.19
C ASP A 438 6.08 -10.33 14.69
N ASP A 439 6.58 -11.49 15.10
CA ASP A 439 6.82 -11.85 16.51
C ASP A 439 8.28 -11.65 16.98
N ASP A 440 9.14 -10.99 16.19
CA ASP A 440 10.50 -10.64 16.62
C ASP A 440 10.46 -9.73 17.87
N GLY A 441 11.27 -10.02 18.89
CA GLY A 441 11.29 -9.30 20.17
C GLY A 441 10.12 -9.63 21.11
N GLY A 442 8.92 -9.87 20.58
CA GLY A 442 7.69 -10.13 21.34
C GLY A 442 6.48 -10.38 20.44
N THR A 443 5.33 -10.69 21.04
CA THR A 443 4.11 -11.03 20.27
C THR A 443 3.56 -9.81 19.53
N ASP A 444 3.36 -9.94 18.21
CA ASP A 444 2.82 -8.89 17.34
C ASP A 444 3.50 -7.52 17.53
N GLN A 445 4.82 -7.50 17.81
CA GLN A 445 5.58 -6.25 17.89
C GLN A 445 5.73 -5.62 16.51
N GLY A 446 5.79 -6.47 15.47
CA GLY A 446 5.80 -6.07 14.07
C GLY A 446 7.19 -5.81 13.50
N ALA A 447 7.26 -5.76 12.17
CA ALA A 447 8.48 -5.56 11.42
C ALA A 447 8.25 -4.81 10.10
N VAL A 448 9.34 -4.32 9.52
CA VAL A 448 9.42 -3.81 8.15
C VAL A 448 10.54 -4.54 7.42
N TRP A 449 10.32 -4.87 6.16
CA TRP A 449 11.29 -5.47 5.26
C TRP A 449 11.65 -4.47 4.16
N VAL A 450 12.92 -4.10 4.06
CA VAL A 450 13.47 -3.41 2.89
C VAL A 450 13.85 -4.48 1.87
N LEU A 451 13.32 -4.36 0.64
CA LEU A 451 13.53 -5.30 -0.45
C LEU A 451 14.32 -4.60 -1.54
N PHE A 452 15.52 -5.10 -1.80
CA PHE A 452 16.33 -4.65 -2.93
C PHE A 452 15.85 -5.37 -4.19
N MET A 453 15.48 -4.61 -5.22
CA MET A 453 14.80 -5.13 -6.40
C MET A 453 15.77 -5.21 -7.57
N GLU A 454 15.65 -6.24 -8.42
CA GLU A 454 16.44 -6.35 -9.66
C GLU A 454 15.56 -6.76 -10.85
N ARG A 455 16.12 -6.68 -12.07
CA ARG A 455 15.41 -7.00 -13.33
C ARG A 455 16.22 -7.81 -14.35
#